data_AF-A0A9X4QQ97-F1
#
_entry.id   AF-A0A9X4QQ97-F1
#
_cell.length_a   1.000
_cell.length_b   1.000
_cell.length_c   1.000
_cell.angle_alpha   90.00
_cell.angle_beta   90.00
_cell.angle_gamma   90.00
#
_symmetry.space_group_name_H-M   'P 1'
#
loop_
_entity.id
_entity.type
_entity.pdbx_description
1 polymer ?
#
loop_
_entity_poly.entity_id
_entity_poly.type
_entity_poly.pdbx_seq_one_letter_code
_entity_poly.pdbx_strand_id
1 'polypeptide(L)'
;MKTNRSSSALGEFIKSRRERLQPSEAGIQPLPGRRRTPGLRREEVSYLAHISVTYYTWLEQGKEVNPSPEVLLSIGKALQLDEDEQKHLFDLAHVDAASVVAVPNNGGPDAGFLQKIVNQLYYPSFITDEGTDVIAWNRAADC
;
A
#
# COMPACT_ATOMS: atom_id res chain seq x y z
N MET A 1 -10.64 -16.89 25.43
CA MET A 1 -10.04 -17.27 24.14
C MET A 1 -11.10 -17.14 23.05
N LYS A 2 -11.23 -15.97 22.41
CA LYS A 2 -12.13 -15.78 21.26
C LYS A 2 -11.39 -16.29 20.03
N THR A 3 -11.99 -17.23 19.31
CA THR A 3 -11.36 -17.98 18.23
C THR A 3 -11.09 -17.06 17.04
N ASN A 4 -9.85 -17.10 16.55
CA ASN A 4 -9.27 -16.28 15.48
C ASN A 4 -9.80 -16.63 14.07
N ARG A 5 -11.12 -16.84 13.96
CA ARG A 5 -11.76 -17.37 12.74
C ARG A 5 -11.67 -16.36 11.59
N SER A 6 -11.72 -15.06 11.90
CA SER A 6 -11.54 -13.98 10.93
C SER A 6 -10.12 -13.92 10.37
N SER A 7 -9.08 -13.99 11.21
CA SER A 7 -7.70 -14.02 10.72
C SER A 7 -7.39 -15.27 9.89
N SER A 8 -7.97 -16.42 10.24
CA SER A 8 -7.86 -17.63 9.40
C SER A 8 -8.53 -17.43 8.05
N ALA A 9 -9.76 -16.88 8.03
CA ALA A 9 -10.49 -16.61 6.79
C ALA A 9 -9.78 -15.57 5.90
N LEU A 10 -9.21 -14.53 6.50
CA LEU A 10 -8.38 -13.54 5.81
C LEU A 10 -7.16 -14.20 5.15
N GLY A 11 -6.44 -15.03 5.90
CA GLY A 11 -5.27 -15.75 5.38
C GLY A 11 -5.62 -16.71 4.24
N GLU A 12 -6.73 -17.43 4.36
CA GLU A 12 -7.26 -18.32 3.30
C GLU A 12 -7.65 -17.54 2.04
N PHE A 13 -8.32 -16.40 2.19
CA PHE A 13 -8.69 -15.53 1.08
C PHE A 13 -7.46 -15.00 0.35
N ILE A 14 -6.50 -14.42 1.07
CA ILE A 14 -5.24 -13.91 0.50
C ILE A 14 -4.49 -15.02 -0.25
N LYS A 15 -4.39 -16.21 0.36
CA LYS A 15 -3.74 -17.37 -0.25
C LYS A 15 -4.42 -17.78 -1.56
N SER A 16 -5.75 -17.82 -1.58
CA SER A 16 -6.53 -18.19 -2.78
C SER A 16 -6.28 -17.20 -3.92
N ARG A 17 -6.29 -15.89 -3.64
CA ARG A 17 -6.04 -14.85 -4.65
C ARG A 17 -4.60 -14.87 -5.17
N ARG A 18 -3.62 -15.11 -4.29
CA ARG A 18 -2.21 -15.27 -4.68
C ARG A 18 -2.00 -16.46 -5.63
N GLU A 19 -2.65 -17.59 -5.37
CA GLU A 19 -2.49 -18.80 -6.17
C GLU A 19 -3.15 -18.72 -7.55
N ARG A 20 -4.10 -17.78 -7.74
CA ARG A 20 -4.76 -17.49 -9.02
C ARG A 20 -3.88 -16.69 -9.98
N LEU A 21 -3.12 -15.71 -9.47
CA LEU A 21 -2.41 -14.73 -10.29
C LEU A 21 -1.02 -15.24 -10.72
N GLN A 22 -0.68 -15.09 -11.99
CA GLN A 22 0.66 -15.39 -12.50
C GLN A 22 1.60 -14.17 -12.43
N PRO A 23 2.92 -14.36 -12.30
CA PRO A 23 3.89 -13.25 -12.27
C PRO A 23 3.77 -12.30 -13.46
N SER A 24 3.56 -12.87 -14.66
CA SER A 24 3.41 -12.09 -15.89
C SER A 24 2.16 -11.21 -15.88
N GLU A 25 1.07 -11.69 -15.29
CA GLU A 25 -0.18 -10.91 -15.14
C GLU A 25 0.01 -9.80 -14.10
N ALA A 26 0.80 -10.06 -13.06
CA ALA A 26 1.19 -9.09 -12.05
C ALA A 26 2.28 -8.08 -12.51
N GLY A 27 2.71 -8.15 -13.77
CA GLY A 27 3.69 -7.21 -14.35
C GLY A 27 5.14 -7.43 -13.90
N ILE A 28 5.46 -8.60 -13.34
CA ILE A 28 6.80 -8.94 -12.86
C ILE A 28 7.39 -10.14 -13.59
N GLN A 29 8.72 -10.15 -13.70
CA GLN A 29 9.41 -11.35 -14.15
C GLN A 29 9.42 -12.39 -13.02
N PRO A 30 9.18 -13.67 -13.32
CA PRO A 30 9.27 -14.74 -12.33
C PRO A 30 10.65 -14.75 -11.65
N LEU A 31 10.68 -14.87 -10.32
CA LEU A 31 11.94 -15.08 -9.60
C LEU A 31 12.63 -16.37 -10.06
N PRO A 32 13.97 -16.41 -10.08
CA PRO A 32 14.72 -17.59 -10.50
C PRO A 32 14.45 -18.81 -9.60
N GLY A 33 14.75 -19.99 -10.14
CA GLY A 33 14.61 -21.28 -9.45
C GLY A 33 13.28 -22.01 -9.70
N ARG A 34 13.21 -23.27 -9.26
CA ARG A 34 12.08 -24.15 -9.52
C ARG A 34 10.83 -23.71 -8.74
N ARG A 35 9.74 -23.44 -9.46
CA ARG A 35 8.46 -23.02 -8.90
C ARG A 35 7.70 -24.24 -8.35
N ARG A 36 7.30 -24.18 -7.08
CA ARG A 36 6.48 -25.19 -6.38
C ARG A 36 5.04 -24.75 -6.14
N THR A 37 4.74 -23.48 -6.43
CA THR A 37 3.46 -22.83 -6.17
C THR A 37 2.78 -22.54 -7.50
N PRO A 38 1.46 -22.75 -7.64
CA PRO A 38 0.77 -22.60 -8.93
C PRO A 38 0.73 -21.16 -9.46
N GLY A 39 0.63 -20.17 -8.58
CA GLY A 39 0.63 -18.74 -8.92
C GLY A 39 1.81 -17.99 -8.30
N LEU A 40 1.59 -16.75 -7.89
CA LEU A 40 2.58 -15.89 -7.25
C LEU A 40 3.20 -16.54 -6.00
N ARG A 41 4.50 -16.34 -5.80
CA ARG A 41 5.19 -16.68 -4.55
C ARG A 41 4.96 -15.59 -3.51
N ARG A 42 5.12 -15.94 -2.22
CA ARG A 42 5.01 -14.96 -1.11
C ARG A 42 5.97 -13.79 -1.27
N GLU A 43 7.20 -14.09 -1.68
CA GLU A 43 8.25 -13.13 -2.01
C GLU A 43 7.82 -12.16 -3.12
N GLU A 44 7.14 -12.65 -4.16
CA GLU A 44 6.63 -11.83 -5.27
C GLU A 44 5.52 -10.89 -4.80
N VAL A 45 4.55 -11.38 -4.03
CA VAL A 45 3.48 -10.52 -3.48
C VAL A 45 4.04 -9.48 -2.52
N SER A 46 4.97 -9.88 -1.66
CA SER A 46 5.58 -8.98 -0.67
C SER A 46 6.34 -7.84 -1.34
N TYR A 47 7.04 -8.15 -2.44
CA TYR A 47 7.69 -7.16 -3.28
C TYR A 47 6.68 -6.17 -3.89
N LEU A 48 5.60 -6.68 -4.49
CA LEU A 48 4.55 -5.85 -5.09
C LEU A 48 3.81 -4.98 -4.05
N ALA A 49 3.55 -5.54 -2.87
CA ALA A 49 2.82 -4.87 -1.78
C ALA A 49 3.71 -3.99 -0.89
N HIS A 50 5.02 -3.93 -1.14
CA HIS A 50 6.00 -3.16 -0.37
C HIS A 50 6.02 -3.51 1.14
N ILE A 51 5.89 -4.80 1.46
CA ILE A 51 5.90 -5.31 2.83
C ILE A 51 6.93 -6.43 3.01
N SER A 52 7.26 -6.76 4.25
CA SER A 52 8.18 -7.89 4.51
C SER A 52 7.52 -9.24 4.21
N VAL A 53 8.32 -10.18 3.69
CA VAL A 53 7.88 -11.56 3.41
C VAL A 53 7.37 -12.26 4.67
N THR A 54 8.03 -12.01 5.81
CA THR A 54 7.64 -12.58 7.11
C THR A 54 6.26 -12.08 7.52
N TYR A 55 5.98 -10.80 7.34
CA TYR A 55 4.69 -10.21 7.69
C TYR A 55 3.57 -10.76 6.80
N TYR A 56 3.79 -10.82 5.48
CA TYR A 56 2.84 -11.45 4.56
C TYR A 56 2.59 -12.93 4.89
N THR A 57 3.64 -13.65 5.30
CA THR A 57 3.51 -15.05 5.74
C THR A 57 2.64 -15.18 6.99
N TRP A 58 2.74 -14.27 7.95
CA TRP A 58 1.90 -14.27 9.15
C TRP A 58 0.44 -13.98 8.83
N LEU A 59 0.17 -13.08 7.89
CA LEU A 59 -1.17 -12.82 7.37
C LEU A 59 -1.77 -14.09 6.74
N GLU A 60 -1.05 -14.76 5.85
CA GLU A 60 -1.52 -16.03 5.25
C GLU A 60 -1.72 -17.15 6.28
N GLN A 61 -0.93 -17.17 7.36
CA GLN A 61 -1.06 -18.16 8.44
C GLN A 61 -2.19 -17.84 9.41
N GLY A 62 -2.87 -16.70 9.27
CA GLY A 62 -3.90 -16.25 10.19
C GLY A 62 -3.36 -16.03 11.60
N LYS A 63 -2.09 -15.62 11.75
CA LYS A 63 -1.60 -15.16 13.05
C LYS A 63 -2.32 -13.89 13.46
N GLU A 64 -2.36 -13.63 14.76
CA GLU A 64 -2.98 -12.41 15.31
C GLU A 64 -2.10 -11.20 14.97
N VAL A 65 -2.40 -10.57 13.83
CA VAL A 65 -1.80 -9.33 13.35
C VAL A 65 -2.93 -8.37 12.99
N ASN A 66 -2.75 -7.09 13.29
CA ASN A 66 -3.69 -6.03 12.92
C ASN A 66 -3.11 -5.27 11.71
N PRO A 67 -3.41 -5.67 10.46
CA PRO A 67 -2.95 -4.93 9.29
C PRO A 67 -3.59 -3.55 9.24
N SER A 68 -2.79 -2.54 8.90
CA SER A 68 -3.33 -1.21 8.66
C SER A 68 -4.18 -1.19 7.39
N PRO A 69 -5.11 -0.23 7.25
CA PRO A 69 -5.91 -0.07 6.04
C PRO A 69 -5.03 0.07 4.78
N GLU A 70 -3.92 0.82 4.89
CA GLU A 70 -2.95 1.01 3.80
C GLU A 70 -2.29 -0.30 3.35
N VAL A 71 -1.97 -1.19 4.29
CA VAL A 71 -1.39 -2.50 3.97
C VAL A 71 -2.42 -3.40 3.28
N LEU A 72 -3.69 -3.34 3.68
CA LEU A 72 -4.75 -4.07 2.99
C LEU A 72 -4.96 -3.55 1.56
N LEU A 73 -4.83 -2.25 1.32
CA LEU A 73 -4.83 -1.70 -0.04
C LEU A 73 -3.62 -2.16 -0.85
N SER A 74 -2.42 -2.14 -0.27
CA SER A 74 -1.21 -2.52 -1.01
C SER A 74 -1.25 -4.00 -1.38
N ILE A 75 -1.73 -4.86 -0.49
CA ILE A 75 -1.99 -6.27 -0.77
C ILE A 75 -3.07 -6.43 -1.84
N GLY A 76 -4.15 -5.67 -1.74
CA GLY A 76 -5.22 -5.66 -2.74
C GLY A 76 -4.73 -5.31 -4.15
N LYS A 77 -3.94 -4.24 -4.26
CA LYS A 77 -3.28 -3.82 -5.51
C LYS A 77 -2.32 -4.88 -6.03
N ALA A 78 -1.48 -5.45 -5.15
CA ALA A 78 -0.52 -6.49 -5.52
C ALA A 78 -1.19 -7.77 -6.05
N LEU A 79 -2.37 -8.11 -5.52
CA LEU A 79 -3.17 -9.26 -5.93
C LEU A 79 -4.16 -8.93 -7.06
N GLN A 80 -4.16 -7.69 -7.56
CA GLN A 80 -5.09 -7.18 -8.58
C GLN A 80 -6.55 -7.48 -8.24
N LEU A 81 -6.93 -7.21 -6.98
CA LEU A 81 -8.30 -7.41 -6.54
C LEU A 81 -9.24 -6.42 -7.21
N ASP A 82 -10.42 -6.89 -7.59
CA ASP A 82 -11.52 -6.02 -7.98
C ASP A 82 -12.12 -5.29 -6.76
N GLU A 83 -13.06 -4.38 -7.00
CA GLU A 83 -13.67 -3.58 -5.93
C GLU A 83 -14.42 -4.42 -4.88
N ASP A 84 -15.04 -5.52 -5.28
CA ASP A 84 -15.83 -6.37 -4.38
C ASP A 84 -14.93 -7.30 -3.58
N GLU A 85 -13.88 -7.84 -4.21
CA GLU A 85 -12.80 -8.56 -3.56
C GLU A 85 -12.06 -7.67 -2.54
N GLN A 86 -11.85 -6.39 -2.88
CA GLN A 86 -11.24 -5.43 -1.97
C GLN A 86 -12.12 -5.16 -0.74
N LYS A 87 -13.42 -4.91 -0.92
CA LYS A 87 -14.36 -4.75 0.19
C LYS A 87 -14.37 -6.00 1.08
N HIS A 88 -14.42 -7.18 0.47
CA HIS A 88 -14.38 -8.43 1.21
C HIS A 88 -13.09 -8.61 2.02
N LEU A 89 -11.94 -8.20 1.48
CA LEU A 89 -10.67 -8.19 2.20
C LEU A 89 -10.74 -7.33 3.47
N PHE A 90 -11.30 -6.13 3.38
CA PHE A 90 -11.49 -5.23 4.52
C PHE A 90 -12.46 -5.82 5.57
N ASP A 91 -13.57 -6.41 5.12
CA ASP A 91 -14.55 -7.06 6.00
C ASP A 91 -13.93 -8.21 6.80
N LEU A 92 -13.13 -9.06 6.14
CA LEU A 92 -12.41 -10.16 6.77
C LEU A 92 -11.37 -9.69 7.80
N ALA A 93 -10.74 -8.55 7.54
CA ALA A 93 -9.78 -7.93 8.45
C ALA A 93 -10.44 -7.12 9.58
N HIS A 94 -11.77 -6.93 9.56
CA HIS A 94 -12.50 -6.03 10.45
C HIS A 94 -11.94 -4.60 10.47
N VAL A 95 -11.46 -4.13 9.32
CA VAL A 95 -10.94 -2.77 9.14
C VAL A 95 -11.94 -1.97 8.32
N ASP A 96 -12.32 -0.79 8.82
CA ASP A 96 -13.22 0.09 8.09
C ASP A 96 -12.52 0.67 6.86
N ALA A 97 -13.00 0.35 5.66
CA ALA A 97 -12.46 0.88 4.41
C ALA A 97 -12.54 2.41 4.34
N ALA A 98 -13.49 3.04 5.04
CA ALA A 98 -13.60 4.51 5.11
C ALA A 98 -12.40 5.17 5.81
N SER A 99 -11.65 4.43 6.64
CA SER A 99 -10.43 4.93 7.28
C SER A 99 -9.30 5.21 6.29
N VAL A 100 -9.32 4.59 5.10
CA VAL A 100 -8.43 4.92 3.97
C VAL A 100 -8.86 6.21 3.27
N VAL A 101 -10.18 6.40 3.14
CA VAL A 101 -10.78 7.56 2.45
C VAL A 101 -10.59 8.85 3.26
N ALA A 102 -10.09 8.74 4.49
CA ALA A 102 -9.66 9.85 5.33
C ALA A 102 -8.23 10.34 5.04
N VAL A 103 -7.74 10.22 3.80
CA VAL A 103 -6.89 11.29 3.26
C VAL A 103 -7.85 12.24 2.58
N PRO A 104 -8.16 13.40 3.18
CA PRO A 104 -8.74 14.47 2.38
C PRO A 104 -7.74 14.70 1.26
N ASN A 105 -8.12 14.41 0.03
CA ASN A 105 -7.55 15.11 -1.12
C ASN A 105 -8.11 16.55 -1.13
N ASN A 106 -8.19 17.19 0.04
CA ASN A 106 -8.49 18.60 0.21
C ASN A 106 -7.16 19.34 0.18
N GLY A 107 -6.57 19.37 -1.02
CA GLY A 107 -5.36 20.13 -1.32
C GLY A 107 -4.11 19.52 -0.70
N GLY A 108 -2.99 19.63 -1.41
CA GLY A 108 -1.70 19.60 -0.74
C GLY A 108 -1.65 20.60 0.44
N PRO A 109 -0.58 20.59 1.25
CA PRO A 109 -0.40 21.59 2.29
C PRO A 109 -0.74 22.99 1.74
N ASP A 110 -1.57 23.73 2.48
CA ASP A 110 -2.00 25.07 2.11
C ASP A 110 -0.81 25.85 1.53
N ALA A 111 -0.98 26.38 0.30
CA ALA A 111 0.07 27.16 -0.36
C ALA A 111 0.59 28.28 0.56
N GLY A 112 -0.29 28.85 1.40
CA GLY A 112 0.09 29.83 2.43
C GLY A 112 1.02 29.28 3.52
N PHE A 113 0.86 28.01 3.92
CA PHE A 113 1.75 27.35 4.87
C PHE A 113 3.11 27.02 4.25
N LEU A 114 3.11 26.46 3.04
CA LEU A 114 4.36 26.20 2.30
C LEU A 114 5.15 27.49 2.05
N GLN A 115 4.47 28.57 1.71
CA GLN A 115 5.08 29.89 1.55
C GLN A 115 5.72 30.40 2.85
N LYS A 116 5.10 30.15 4.01
CA LYS A 116 5.68 30.51 5.31
C LYS A 116 6.94 29.71 5.62
N ILE A 117 6.98 28.42 5.28
CA ILE A 117 8.17 27.57 5.48
C ILE A 117 9.32 28.07 4.61
N VAL A 118 9.09 28.23 3.30
CA VAL A 118 10.17 28.59 2.37
C VAL A 118 10.73 30.00 2.67
N ASN A 119 9.88 30.91 3.17
CA ASN A 119 10.30 32.25 3.60
C ASN A 119 11.17 32.27 4.87
N GLN A 120 11.29 31.18 5.62
CA GLN A 120 12.21 31.08 6.77
C GLN A 120 13.67 30.83 6.34
N LEU A 121 13.88 30.40 5.09
CA LEU A 121 15.20 30.12 4.54
C LEU A 121 15.79 31.37 3.88
N TYR A 122 17.06 31.65 4.19
CA TYR A 122 17.79 32.82 3.68
C TYR A 122 18.42 32.61 2.30
N TYR A 123 18.57 31.36 1.86
CA TYR A 123 19.17 30.96 0.57
C TYR A 123 18.08 30.63 -0.45
N PRO A 124 18.35 30.74 -1.77
CA PRO A 124 17.39 30.40 -2.83
C PRO A 124 16.78 29.01 -2.60
N SER A 125 15.46 28.95 -2.38
CA SER A 125 14.77 27.73 -1.98
C SER A 125 13.38 27.66 -2.61
N PHE A 126 12.95 26.46 -2.99
CA PHE A 126 11.62 26.20 -3.55
C PHE A 126 11.13 24.79 -3.16
N ILE A 127 9.82 24.59 -3.22
CA ILE A 127 9.12 23.33 -2.92
C ILE A 127 8.43 22.86 -4.18
N THR A 128 8.55 21.56 -4.49
CA THR A 128 7.91 20.94 -5.66
C THR A 128 6.91 19.85 -5.27
N ASP A 129 5.99 19.54 -6.18
CA ASP A 129 5.13 18.36 -6.08
C ASP A 129 5.82 17.11 -6.68
N GLU A 130 5.10 15.98 -6.71
CA GLU A 130 5.57 14.74 -7.34
C GLU A 130 5.81 14.89 -8.85
N GLY A 131 5.11 15.81 -9.51
CA GLY A 131 5.26 16.18 -10.91
C GLY A 131 6.42 17.15 -11.19
N THR A 132 7.20 17.53 -10.18
CA THR A 132 8.25 18.56 -10.28
C THR A 132 7.74 19.97 -10.56
N ASP A 133 6.44 20.23 -10.36
CA ASP A 133 5.87 21.57 -10.46
C ASP A 133 6.21 22.39 -9.21
N VAL A 134 6.53 23.66 -9.36
CA VAL A 134 6.96 24.53 -8.26
C VAL A 134 5.74 25.11 -7.56
N ILE A 135 5.54 24.72 -6.30
CA ILE A 135 4.36 25.09 -5.49
C ILE A 135 4.63 26.36 -4.65
N ALA A 136 5.86 26.58 -4.21
CA ALA A 136 6.26 27.73 -3.42
C ALA A 136 7.76 28.02 -3.58
N TRP A 137 8.16 29.30 -3.55
CA TRP A 137 9.57 29.73 -3.58
C TRP A 137 9.77 30.96 -2.70
N ASN A 138 11.01 31.20 -2.25
CA ASN A 138 11.35 32.41 -1.51
C ASN A 138 11.92 33.50 -2.43
N ARG A 139 11.98 34.73 -1.92
CA ARG A 139 12.53 35.88 -2.66
C ARG A 139 13.96 35.71 -3.14
N ALA A 140 14.77 34.91 -2.44
CA ALA A 140 16.14 34.64 -2.87
C ALA A 140 16.19 33.80 -4.16
N ALA A 141 15.10 33.11 -4.51
CA ALA A 141 14.94 32.36 -5.74
C ALA A 141 14.23 33.15 -6.87
N ASP A 142 13.82 34.40 -6.64
CA ASP A 142 13.36 35.28 -7.71
C ASP A 142 14.58 35.70 -8.56
N CYS A 143 14.60 35.27 -9.82
CA CYS A 143 15.60 35.67 -10.82
C CYS A 143 15.32 37.07 -11.39
#